data_AF-A0A1Y4RAX3-F1
#
_entry.id   AF-A0A1Y4RAX3-F1
#
_cell.length_a   1.000
_cell.length_b   1.000
_cell.length_c   1.000
_cell.angle_alpha   90.00
_cell.angle_beta   90.00
_cell.angle_gamma   90.00
#
_symmetry.space_group_name_H-M   'P 1'
#
loop_
_entity.id
_entity.type
_entity.pdbx_description
1 polymer ?
#
loop_
_entity_poly.entity_id
_entity_poly.type
_entity_poly.pdbx_seq_one_letter_code
_entity_poly.pdbx_strand_id
1 'polypeptide(L)'
;MMVIKKNRVFVDLSSISYSIHSQEKGREKRMSYVGDIASMHVLKSFSVDRGHFDGPEIHLITTDGYIIIVNAWTFKLCTVLIARPGQIDRYYKAINQKAPVWLLDKAFYNQKRKLNKL
;
A
#
# COMPACT_ATOMS: atom_id res chain seq x y z
N MET A 1 -2.77 -16.86 9.43
CA MET A 1 -4.02 -16.11 9.14
C MET A 1 -3.67 -14.63 9.09
N MET A 2 -4.03 -13.89 8.03
CA MET A 2 -3.75 -12.45 7.94
C MET A 2 -4.86 -11.67 8.63
N VAL A 3 -4.55 -10.97 9.70
CA VAL A 3 -5.54 -10.16 10.44
C VAL A 3 -5.48 -8.73 9.89
N ILE A 4 -6.63 -8.21 9.46
CA ILE A 4 -6.78 -6.84 8.98
C ILE A 4 -7.68 -6.06 9.93
N LYS A 5 -7.17 -4.96 10.50
CA LYS A 5 -7.97 -4.03 11.32
C LYS A 5 -7.99 -2.64 10.68
N LYS A 6 -9.17 -1.99 10.69
CA LYS A 6 -9.33 -0.60 10.26
C LYS A 6 -8.70 0.32 11.31
N ASN A 7 -7.77 1.16 10.88
CA ASN A 7 -7.21 2.21 11.71
C ASN A 7 -7.74 3.58 11.27
N ARG A 8 -8.04 4.46 12.22
CA ARG A 8 -8.29 5.89 11.99
C ARG A 8 -6.97 6.63 12.23
N VAL A 9 -6.03 6.48 11.31
CA VAL A 9 -4.75 7.21 11.39
C VAL A 9 -4.75 8.21 10.25
N PHE A 10 -4.70 9.51 10.60
CA PHE A 10 -4.24 10.53 9.67
C PHE A 10 -2.75 10.29 9.49
N VAL A 11 -2.37 9.86 8.29
CA VAL A 11 -0.97 9.62 7.95
C VAL A 11 -0.46 10.83 7.18
N ASP A 12 0.55 11.49 7.75
CA ASP A 12 1.37 12.43 7.01
C ASP A 12 2.50 11.67 6.30
N LEU A 13 2.37 11.51 4.98
CA LEU A 13 3.36 10.81 4.16
C LEU A 13 4.65 11.61 4.02
N SER A 14 4.67 12.93 4.29
CA SER A 14 5.88 13.75 4.22
C SER A 14 6.93 13.36 5.28
N SER A 15 6.48 12.72 6.36
CA SER A 15 7.32 12.24 7.46
C SER A 15 7.94 10.85 7.22
N ILE A 16 7.59 10.18 6.11
CA ILE A 16 8.06 8.81 5.86
C ILE A 16 9.57 8.79 5.61
N SER A 17 10.25 7.95 6.40
CA SER A 17 11.64 7.59 6.15
C SER A 17 11.75 6.28 5.35
N TYR A 18 12.74 6.19 4.47
CA TYR A 18 12.94 5.04 3.59
C TYR A 18 13.71 3.93 4.31
N SER A 19 13.23 2.68 4.21
CA SER A 19 14.02 1.53 4.68
C SER A 19 15.07 1.12 3.64
N ILE A 20 16.11 0.38 4.08
CA ILE A 20 17.09 -0.25 3.18
C ILE A 20 16.38 -1.16 2.15
N HIS A 21 15.28 -1.81 2.54
CA HIS A 21 14.49 -2.66 1.64
C HIS A 21 13.81 -1.86 0.53
N SER A 22 13.37 -0.63 0.79
CA SER A 22 12.79 0.23 -0.25
C SER A 22 13.80 0.64 -1.33
N GLN A 23 15.11 0.49 -1.05
CA GLN A 23 16.24 0.88 -1.91
C GLN A 23 16.86 -0.32 -2.66
N GLU A 24 16.31 -1.54 -2.51
CA GLU A 24 16.88 -2.75 -3.10
C GLU A 24 16.71 -2.82 -4.65
N LYS A 25 17.73 -3.34 -5.35
CA LYS A 25 17.73 -3.52 -6.81
C LYS A 25 16.46 -4.25 -7.28
N GLY A 26 15.74 -3.63 -8.21
CA GLY A 26 14.47 -4.12 -8.75
C GLY A 26 13.23 -3.37 -8.23
N ARG A 27 13.34 -2.60 -7.14
CA ARG A 27 12.25 -1.70 -6.70
C ARG A 27 12.34 -0.29 -7.30
N GLU A 28 13.51 0.09 -7.81
CA GLU A 28 13.78 1.41 -8.42
C GLU A 28 12.83 1.76 -9.56
N LYS A 29 12.55 0.81 -10.47
CA LYS A 29 11.66 1.04 -11.61
C LYS A 29 10.24 1.38 -11.16
N ARG A 30 9.76 0.66 -10.14
CA ARG A 30 8.45 0.92 -9.54
C ARG A 30 8.43 2.27 -8.81
N MET A 31 9.46 2.56 -8.02
CA MET A 31 9.56 3.83 -7.30
C MET A 31 9.62 5.02 -8.26
N SER A 32 10.38 4.90 -9.35
CA SER A 32 10.42 5.90 -10.42
C SER A 32 9.07 6.09 -11.10
N TYR A 33 8.32 5.00 -11.34
CA TYR A 33 6.97 5.09 -11.90
C TYR A 33 5.95 5.71 -10.93
N VAL A 34 6.02 5.31 -9.66
CA VAL A 34 5.14 5.80 -8.58
C VAL A 34 5.36 7.30 -8.34
N GLY A 35 6.61 7.76 -8.45
CA GLY A 35 6.97 9.16 -8.27
C GLY A 35 6.98 9.56 -6.79
N ASP A 36 6.63 10.83 -6.54
CA ASP A 36 6.62 11.39 -5.19
C ASP A 36 5.46 10.81 -4.35
N ILE A 37 5.82 10.04 -3.33
CA ILE A 37 4.88 9.44 -2.38
C ILE A 37 4.39 10.46 -1.35
N ALA A 38 5.21 11.46 -1.02
CA ALA A 38 4.93 12.40 0.07
C ALA A 38 3.67 13.25 -0.20
N SER A 39 3.38 13.52 -1.46
CA SER A 39 2.21 14.29 -1.91
C SER A 39 0.94 13.47 -2.11
N MET A 40 0.98 12.14 -1.92
CA MET A 40 -0.17 11.27 -2.18
C MET A 40 -1.27 11.39 -1.11
N HIS A 41 -2.51 11.21 -1.53
CA HIS A 41 -3.65 11.20 -0.61
C HIS A 41 -4.02 9.77 -0.18
N VAL A 42 -3.95 9.50 1.12
CA VAL A 42 -4.33 8.21 1.71
C VAL A 42 -5.85 8.15 1.90
N LEU A 43 -6.49 7.21 1.22
CA LEU A 43 -7.91 6.95 1.34
C LEU A 43 -8.25 6.12 2.58
N LYS A 44 -7.44 5.10 2.88
CA LYS A 44 -7.70 4.18 3.99
C LYS A 44 -6.44 3.44 4.44
N SER A 45 -6.35 3.14 5.73
CA SER A 45 -5.26 2.35 6.32
C SER A 45 -5.76 1.02 6.90
N PHE A 46 -4.89 0.02 6.81
CA PHE A 46 -5.13 -1.34 7.29
C PHE A 46 -3.90 -1.83 8.04
N SER A 47 -4.06 -2.19 9.30
CA SER A 47 -3.03 -2.94 10.03
C SER A 47 -3.06 -4.38 9.55
N VAL A 48 -1.93 -4.88 9.07
CA VAL A 48 -1.75 -6.22 8.53
C VAL A 48 -0.73 -6.92 9.40
N ASP A 49 -1.21 -7.88 10.20
CA ASP A 49 -0.35 -8.78 10.95
C ASP A 49 -0.31 -10.14 10.26
N ARG A 50 0.92 -10.54 9.91
CA ARG A 50 1.24 -11.82 9.29
C ARG A 50 2.23 -12.63 10.13
N GLY A 51 2.58 -12.18 11.33
CA GLY A 51 3.60 -12.79 12.17
C GLY A 51 5.02 -12.63 11.62
N HIS A 52 5.30 -11.52 10.94
CA HIS A 52 6.66 -11.23 10.44
C HIS A 52 7.59 -10.89 11.61
N PHE A 53 8.84 -11.36 11.56
CA PHE A 53 9.85 -11.08 12.59
C PHE A 53 10.10 -9.58 12.77
N ASP A 54 10.11 -8.83 11.65
CA ASP A 54 10.35 -7.38 11.64
C ASP A 54 9.13 -6.56 12.14
N GLY A 55 8.06 -7.23 12.54
CA GLY A 55 6.86 -6.62 13.11
C GLY A 55 5.70 -6.48 12.13
N PRO A 56 4.56 -5.96 12.62
CA PRO A 56 3.37 -5.79 11.82
C PRO A 56 3.53 -4.67 10.78
N GLU A 57 2.76 -4.77 9.70
CA GLU A 57 2.76 -3.80 8.61
C GLU A 57 1.50 -2.92 8.66
N ILE A 58 1.61 -1.68 8.22
CA ILE A 58 0.46 -0.83 7.92
C ILE A 58 0.42 -0.62 6.41
N HIS A 59 -0.71 -0.97 5.81
CA HIS A 59 -0.98 -0.78 4.39
C HIS A 59 -1.88 0.42 4.19
N LEU A 60 -1.39 1.42 3.48
CA LEU A 60 -2.08 2.66 3.17
C LEU A 60 -2.51 2.63 1.71
N ILE A 61 -3.82 2.62 1.49
CA ILE A 61 -4.39 2.67 0.14
C ILE A 61 -4.53 4.13 -0.26
N THR A 62 -3.93 4.51 -1.38
CA THR A 62 -4.01 5.88 -1.92
C THR A 62 -5.16 6.04 -2.92
N THR A 63 -5.54 7.29 -3.20
CA THR A 63 -6.49 7.64 -4.28
C THR A 63 -5.99 7.29 -5.67
N ASP A 64 -4.69 7.06 -5.84
CA ASP A 64 -4.07 6.76 -7.13
C ASP A 64 -3.93 5.26 -7.42
N GLY A 65 -4.42 4.41 -6.51
CA GLY A 65 -4.34 2.97 -6.68
C GLY A 65 -2.96 2.41 -6.34
N TYR A 66 -2.25 3.06 -5.42
CA TYR A 66 -1.04 2.53 -4.78
C TYR A 66 -1.36 2.00 -3.40
N ILE A 67 -0.55 1.04 -2.96
CA ILE A 67 -0.55 0.52 -1.59
C ILE A 67 0.83 0.79 -1.02
N ILE A 68 0.92 1.78 -0.14
CA ILE A 68 2.15 2.12 0.58
C ILE A 68 2.21 1.22 1.81
N ILE A 69 3.30 0.47 1.97
CA ILE A 69 3.49 -0.46 3.07
C ILE A 69 4.59 0.09 3.96
N VAL A 70 4.25 0.36 5.20
CA VAL A 70 5.18 0.84 6.23
C VAL A 70 5.24 -0.14 7.39
N ASN A 71 6.39 -0.18 8.06
CA ASN A 71 6.53 -0.90 9.30
C ASN A 71 5.72 -0.20 10.40
N ALA A 72 4.90 -0.93 11.16
CA ALA A 72 4.00 -0.31 12.13
C ALA A 72 4.71 0.31 13.35
N TRP A 73 5.91 -0.18 13.70
CA TRP A 73 6.67 0.32 14.85
C TRP A 73 7.53 1.53 14.49
N THR A 74 8.21 1.46 13.36
CA THR A 74 9.20 2.47 12.95
C THR A 74 8.66 3.47 11.93
N PHE A 75 7.50 3.18 11.33
CA PHE A 75 6.90 3.93 10.23
C PHE A 75 7.79 4.06 8.97
N LYS A 76 8.87 3.28 8.89
CA LYS A 76 9.76 3.23 7.72
C LYS A 76 9.04 2.58 6.55
N LEU A 77 9.23 3.13 5.35
CA LEU A 77 8.71 2.57 4.10
C LEU A 77 9.33 1.20 3.84
N CYS A 78 8.53 0.14 3.87
CA CYS A 78 8.94 -1.19 3.44
C CYS A 78 8.96 -1.25 1.91
N THR A 79 7.83 -0.92 1.29
CA THR A 79 7.67 -0.92 -0.18
C THR A 79 6.40 -0.19 -0.60
N VAL A 80 6.29 0.10 -1.90
CA VAL A 80 5.03 0.49 -2.54
C VAL A 80 4.62 -0.57 -3.54
N LEU A 81 3.33 -0.87 -3.59
CA LEU A 81 2.73 -1.73 -4.61
C LEU A 81 1.82 -0.92 -5.52
N ILE A 82 1.91 -1.20 -6.82
CA ILE A 82 0.91 -0.76 -7.79
C ILE A 82 -0.25 -1.77 -7.72
N ALA A 83 -1.40 -1.32 -7.22
CA ALA A 83 -2.45 -2.20 -6.75
C ALA A 83 -3.10 -3.04 -7.87
N ARG A 84 -3.50 -4.26 -7.52
CA ARG A 84 -4.35 -5.15 -8.33
C ARG A 84 -5.76 -5.22 -7.70
N PRO A 85 -6.82 -5.48 -8.47
CA PRO A 85 -8.20 -5.50 -7.95
C PRO A 85 -8.37 -6.45 -6.76
N GLY A 86 -7.81 -7.67 -6.85
CA GLY A 86 -7.88 -8.65 -5.76
C GLY A 86 -7.13 -8.26 -4.48
N GLN A 87 -6.20 -7.30 -4.52
CA GLN A 87 -5.58 -6.75 -3.31
C GLN A 87 -6.53 -5.75 -2.64
N ILE A 88 -7.06 -4.80 -3.41
CA ILE A 88 -8.04 -3.81 -2.92
C ILE A 88 -9.26 -4.51 -2.34
N ASP A 89 -9.86 -5.44 -3.09
CA ASP A 89 -11.04 -6.19 -2.68
C ASP A 89 -10.82 -6.93 -1.35
N ARG A 90 -9.64 -7.53 -1.14
CA ARG A 90 -9.28 -8.20 0.11
C ARG A 90 -9.32 -7.26 1.32
N TYR A 91 -8.78 -6.05 1.19
CA TYR A 91 -8.78 -5.09 2.30
C TYR A 91 -10.19 -4.63 2.67
N TYR A 92 -11.02 -4.33 1.68
CA TYR A 92 -12.39 -3.88 1.92
C TYR A 92 -13.28 -5.00 2.46
N LYS A 93 -13.16 -6.23 1.94
CA LYS A 93 -13.86 -7.40 2.46
C LYS A 93 -13.52 -7.67 3.92
N ALA A 94 -12.26 -7.50 4.31
CA ALA A 94 -11.84 -7.75 5.70
C ALA A 94 -12.49 -6.83 6.74
N ILE A 95 -13.07 -5.71 6.29
CA ILE A 95 -13.82 -4.78 7.14
C ILE A 95 -15.32 -4.77 6.80
N ASN A 96 -15.81 -5.81 6.12
CA ASN A 96 -17.21 -5.95 5.66
C ASN A 96 -17.69 -4.76 4.82
N GLN A 97 -16.82 -4.21 3.98
CA GLN A 97 -17.16 -3.13 3.06
C GLN A 97 -16.92 -3.55 1.60
N LYS A 98 -17.61 -2.88 0.68
CA LYS A 98 -17.30 -2.97 -0.75
C LYS A 98 -16.23 -1.94 -1.09
N ALA A 99 -15.27 -2.34 -1.93
CA ALA A 99 -14.31 -1.40 -2.48
C ALA A 99 -15.01 -0.40 -3.42
N PRO A 100 -14.60 0.89 -3.45
CA PRO A 100 -15.10 1.84 -4.43
C PRO A 100 -14.80 1.37 -5.85
N VAL A 101 -15.80 1.44 -6.74
CA VAL A 101 -15.69 0.98 -8.13
C VAL A 101 -14.54 1.69 -8.86
N TRP A 102 -14.46 3.02 -8.72
CA TRP A 102 -13.39 3.82 -9.33
C TRP A 102 -11.97 3.37 -8.91
N LEU A 103 -11.81 2.86 -7.68
CA LEU A 103 -10.51 2.38 -7.19
C LEU A 103 -10.20 0.98 -7.76
N LEU A 104 -11.22 0.12 -7.88
CA LEU A 104 -11.08 -1.17 -8.55
C LEU A 104 -10.74 -1.00 -10.04
N ASP A 105 -11.35 -0.02 -10.72
CA ASP A 105 -11.05 0.30 -12.12
C ASP A 105 -9.60 0.75 -12.31
N LYS A 106 -9.08 1.62 -11.43
CA LYS A 106 -7.66 1.99 -11.41
C LYS A 106 -6.77 0.75 -11.23
N ALA A 107 -7.10 -0.10 -10.25
CA ALA A 107 -6.33 -1.32 -10.00
C ALA A 107 -6.40 -2.31 -11.17
N PHE A 108 -7.54 -2.37 -11.88
CA PHE A 108 -7.71 -3.20 -13.06
C PHE A 108 -6.87 -2.68 -14.23
N TYR A 109 -6.86 -1.36 -14.45
CA TYR A 109 -6.01 -0.70 -15.43
C TYR A 109 -4.52 -1.00 -15.16
N ASN A 110 -4.09 -0.89 -13.91
CA ASN A 110 -2.75 -1.22 -13.47
C ASN A 110 -2.36 -2.67 -13.81
N GLN A 111 -3.27 -3.62 -13.55
CA GLN A 111 -3.06 -5.03 -13.88
C GLN A 111 -3.02 -5.28 -15.39
N LYS A 112 -3.94 -4.67 -16.15
CA LYS A 112 -4.02 -4.80 -17.62
C LYS A 112 -2.76 -4.29 -18.31
N ARG A 113 -2.20 -3.18 -17.82
CA ARG A 113 -0.94 -2.59 -18.31
C ARG A 113 0.31 -3.28 -17.77
N LYS A 114 0.17 -4.32 -16.94
CA LYS A 114 1.28 -5.02 -16.26
C LYS A 114 2.14 -4.10 -15.37
N LEU A 115 1.60 -2.96 -14.92
CA LEU A 115 2.32 -2.01 -14.06
C LEU A 115 2.60 -2.61 -12.68
N ASN A 116 1.70 -3.47 -12.21
CA ASN A 116 1.85 -4.30 -11.02
C ASN A 116 3.00 -5.34 -11.08
N LYS A 117 3.76 -5.39 -12.18
CA LYS A 117 4.95 -6.24 -12.40
C LYS A 117 6.25 -5.41 -12.48
N LEU A 118 6.16 -4.08 -12.36
CA LEU A 118 7.31 -3.18 -12.27
C LEU A 118 8.12 -3.38 -10.99
#